data_AF-A0A7J9TL75-F1
#
_entry.id   AF-A0A7J9TL75-F1
#
_cell.length_a   1.000
_cell.length_b   1.000
_cell.length_c   1.000
_cell.angle_alpha   90.00
_cell.angle_beta   90.00
_cell.angle_gamma   90.00
#
_symmetry.space_group_name_H-M   'P 1'
#
loop_
_entity.id
_entity.type
_entity.pdbx_description
1 polymer ?
#
loop_
_entity_poly.entity_id
_entity_poly.type
_entity_poly.pdbx_seq_one_letter_code
_entity_poly.pdbx_strand_id
1 'polypeptide(L)'
;MPEDSLDELSPEMISHALFVTKGKRSFPTIRLDKYLPPFRMNISVTVTLPCSVIPTQFISVDDLADEWDKIVLTDHEDVVRDALRIITPEFENLTFVRNDDGNKDPRQMRLIFRRSAKVKLSDSPHPVPLNSLGDGMLRVLQLVLKVFPAKGGFLLIDEFENGLHFSVQEKVWALLFEMAQKLDHFSVQEKVWADCIESFAKAAIARKDVDGVLFRVGRSVQESNRGQVIATVFDEDALYNITQADVEVR
;
A
#
# COMPACT_ATOMS: atom_id res chain seq x y z
N MET A 1 -21.89 16.11 -6.98
CA MET A 1 -21.91 17.57 -7.19
C MET A 1 -21.60 17.81 -8.65
N PRO A 2 -22.13 18.85 -9.31
CA PRO A 2 -21.88 19.05 -10.73
C PRO A 2 -20.38 19.30 -10.94
N GLU A 3 -19.80 18.63 -11.93
CA GLU A 3 -18.37 18.68 -12.28
C GLU A 3 -17.89 20.08 -12.72
N ASP A 4 -18.81 21.01 -12.95
CA ASP A 4 -18.58 22.31 -13.58
C ASP A 4 -17.93 23.40 -12.69
N SER A 5 -17.66 23.17 -11.39
CA SER A 5 -17.20 24.24 -10.50
C SER A 5 -15.68 24.42 -10.39
N LEU A 6 -14.88 23.55 -11.02
CA LEU A 6 -13.41 23.61 -10.96
C LEU A 6 -12.79 24.34 -12.16
N ASP A 7 -13.49 24.38 -13.30
CA ASP A 7 -12.98 24.95 -14.56
C ASP A 7 -13.04 26.49 -14.61
N GLU A 8 -13.71 27.15 -13.66
CA GLU A 8 -13.81 28.62 -13.59
C GLU A 8 -12.68 29.30 -12.78
N LEU A 9 -11.74 28.54 -12.21
CA LEU A 9 -10.68 29.10 -11.38
C LEU A 9 -9.44 29.43 -12.24
N SER A 10 -9.06 30.72 -12.28
CA SER A 10 -7.83 31.16 -12.94
C SER A 10 -6.61 30.41 -12.37
N PRO A 11 -5.69 29.88 -13.21
CA PRO A 11 -4.52 29.12 -12.76
C PRO A 11 -3.63 29.85 -11.73
N GLU A 12 -3.66 31.18 -11.73
CA GLU A 12 -2.91 32.05 -10.82
C GLU A 12 -3.46 32.04 -9.37
N MET A 13 -4.61 31.41 -9.10
CA MET A 13 -5.23 31.31 -7.77
C MET A 13 -5.17 29.90 -7.15
N ILE A 14 -4.53 28.94 -7.82
CA ILE A 14 -4.45 27.55 -7.35
C ILE A 14 -3.13 27.36 -6.59
N SER A 15 -3.22 27.00 -5.30
CA SER A 15 -2.05 26.64 -4.49
C SER A 15 -2.05 25.15 -4.20
N HIS A 16 -0.92 24.47 -4.39
CA HIS A 16 -0.78 23.06 -4.06
C HIS A 16 -0.46 22.91 -2.58
N ALA A 17 -1.24 22.07 -1.90
CA ALA A 17 -1.04 21.79 -0.50
C ALA A 17 -1.48 20.37 -0.15
N LEU A 18 -0.81 19.76 0.83
CA LEU A 18 -1.21 18.50 1.42
C LEU A 18 -2.05 18.77 2.66
N PHE A 19 -3.30 18.33 2.64
CA PHE A 19 -4.19 18.33 3.79
C PHE A 19 -4.38 16.89 4.27
N VAL A 20 -4.01 16.61 5.53
CA VAL A 20 -4.05 15.26 6.09
C VAL A 20 -5.05 15.21 7.23
N THR A 21 -5.95 14.22 7.20
CA THR A 21 -6.87 13.92 8.29
C THR A 21 -6.75 12.47 8.72
N LYS A 22 -6.81 12.20 10.02
CA LYS A 22 -6.92 10.85 10.57
C LYS A 22 -8.17 10.77 11.46
N GLY A 23 -9.21 10.10 10.96
CA GLY A 23 -10.52 10.12 11.60
C GLY A 23 -11.06 11.55 11.72
N LYS A 24 -11.39 11.99 12.94
CA LYS A 24 -11.88 13.36 13.21
C LYS A 24 -10.76 14.40 13.38
N ARG A 25 -9.48 13.99 13.36
CA ARG A 25 -8.34 14.88 13.60
C ARG A 25 -7.79 15.41 12.28
N SER A 26 -7.64 16.72 12.18
CA SER A 26 -6.93 17.39 11.08
C SER A 26 -5.49 17.73 11.48
N PHE A 27 -4.56 17.56 10.55
CA PHE A 27 -3.17 17.98 10.69
C PHE A 27 -2.94 19.34 10.00
N PRO A 28 -1.85 20.05 10.34
CA PRO A 28 -1.49 21.30 9.66
C PRO A 28 -1.31 21.08 8.16
N THR A 29 -1.90 21.96 7.36
CA THR A 29 -1.73 21.97 5.90
C THR A 29 -0.27 22.20 5.54
N ILE A 30 0.32 21.29 4.76
CA ILE A 30 1.68 21.45 4.22
C ILE A 30 1.57 22.10 2.86
N ARG A 31 1.99 23.37 2.74
CA ARG A 31 2.05 24.06 1.45
C ARG A 31 3.23 23.50 0.64
N LEU A 32 2.97 23.12 -0.60
CA LEU A 32 4.03 22.67 -1.52
C LEU A 32 4.64 23.85 -2.29
N ASP A 33 3.93 24.97 -2.36
CA ASP A 33 4.40 26.18 -3.02
C ASP A 33 5.30 27.01 -2.09
N LYS A 34 6.46 27.43 -2.62
CA LYS A 34 7.49 28.16 -1.86
C LYS A 34 7.21 29.66 -1.66
N TYR A 35 6.14 30.21 -2.23
CA TYR A 35 6.09 31.64 -2.59
C TYR A 35 4.88 32.47 -2.09
N LEU A 36 4.16 32.05 -1.05
CA LEU A 36 3.05 32.87 -0.52
C LEU A 36 3.28 33.32 0.94
N PRO A 37 3.07 34.62 1.25
CA PRO A 37 3.10 35.12 2.62
C PRO A 37 1.99 34.43 3.45
N PRO A 38 2.09 34.45 4.79
CA PRO A 38 1.20 33.72 5.69
C PRO A 38 -0.18 34.38 5.75
N PHE A 39 -0.93 34.34 4.65
CA PHE A 39 -2.35 34.66 4.65
C PHE A 39 -3.13 33.43 5.12
N ARG A 40 -3.93 33.60 6.18
CA ARG A 40 -4.98 32.64 6.55
C ARG A 40 -6.06 32.68 5.48
N MET A 41 -5.89 31.87 4.44
CA MET A 41 -6.95 31.59 3.48
C MET A 41 -7.96 30.63 4.13
N ASN A 42 -9.23 31.00 4.12
CA ASN A 42 -10.32 30.07 4.40
C ASN A 42 -10.38 29.09 3.22
N ILE A 43 -10.03 27.82 3.46
CA ILE A 43 -10.16 26.74 2.48
C ILE A 43 -11.66 26.49 2.30
N SER A 44 -12.20 26.77 1.12
CA SER A 44 -13.63 26.61 0.81
C SER A 44 -13.98 25.21 0.28
N VAL A 45 -13.01 24.50 -0.31
CA VAL A 45 -13.20 23.16 -0.90
C VAL A 45 -11.97 22.30 -0.60
N THR A 46 -12.21 21.11 -0.06
CA THR A 46 -11.17 20.11 0.18
C THR A 46 -11.54 18.85 -0.59
N VAL A 47 -10.75 18.50 -1.62
CA VAL A 47 -10.86 17.18 -2.25
C VAL A 47 -10.15 16.19 -1.33
N THR A 48 -10.90 15.26 -0.75
CA THR A 48 -10.34 14.19 0.08
C THR A 48 -10.20 12.94 -0.75
N LEU A 49 -8.96 12.51 -0.98
CA LEU A 49 -8.65 11.24 -1.60
C LEU A 49 -8.64 10.14 -0.52
N PRO A 50 -9.27 8.98 -0.75
CA PRO A 50 -9.19 7.84 0.16
C PRO A 50 -7.73 7.50 0.44
N CYS A 51 -7.39 7.03 1.64
CA CYS A 51 -6.01 6.68 1.96
C CYS A 51 -5.99 5.46 2.88
N SER A 52 -5.18 4.48 2.50
CA SER A 52 -4.92 3.27 3.26
C SER A 52 -3.43 3.22 3.58
N VAL A 53 -3.07 2.61 4.71
CA VAL A 53 -1.67 2.51 5.13
C VAL A 53 -1.39 1.09 5.58
N ILE A 54 -0.31 0.53 5.08
CA ILE A 54 0.27 -0.73 5.53
C ILE A 54 1.58 -0.38 6.22
N PRO A 55 1.63 -0.42 7.56
CA PRO A 55 2.86 -0.17 8.28
C PRO A 55 3.83 -1.37 8.15
N THR A 56 5.05 -1.18 8.66
CA THR A 56 6.05 -2.25 8.82
C THR A 56 5.50 -3.45 9.60
N GLN A 57 4.76 -3.19 10.69
CA GLN A 57 4.18 -4.25 11.50
C GLN A 57 2.92 -4.83 10.85
N PHE A 58 2.66 -6.12 11.10
CA PHE A 58 1.42 -6.73 10.66
C PHE A 58 0.20 -6.02 11.27
N ILE A 59 -0.70 -5.57 10.40
CA ILE A 59 -2.06 -5.15 10.73
C ILE A 59 -2.78 -6.28 11.49
N SER A 60 -3.58 -5.90 12.48
CA SER A 60 -4.29 -6.86 13.32
C SER A 60 -5.23 -7.75 12.50
N VAL A 61 -5.37 -9.01 12.89
CA VAL A 61 -6.28 -9.95 12.22
C VAL A 61 -7.73 -9.46 12.27
N ASP A 62 -8.11 -8.74 13.33
CA ASP A 62 -9.44 -8.14 13.46
C ASP A 62 -9.67 -7.04 12.41
N ASP A 63 -8.69 -6.15 12.21
CA ASP A 63 -8.81 -5.11 11.17
C ASP A 63 -8.88 -5.73 9.77
N LEU A 64 -8.12 -6.81 9.50
CA LEU A 64 -8.20 -7.53 8.23
C LEU A 64 -9.54 -8.24 8.06
N ALA A 65 -10.10 -8.77 9.13
CA ALA A 65 -11.43 -9.36 9.12
C ALA A 65 -12.51 -8.31 8.82
N ASP A 66 -12.38 -7.11 9.38
CA ASP A 66 -13.28 -5.99 9.11
C ASP A 66 -13.18 -5.50 7.65
N GLU A 67 -11.99 -5.52 7.04
CA GLU A 67 -11.87 -5.25 5.59
C GLU A 67 -12.45 -6.38 4.74
N TRP A 68 -12.21 -7.64 5.13
CA TRP A 68 -12.76 -8.82 4.45
C TRP A 68 -14.29 -8.82 4.44
N ASP A 69 -14.91 -8.52 5.58
CA ASP A 69 -16.37 -8.47 5.70
C ASP A 69 -17.03 -7.46 4.75
N LYS A 70 -16.29 -6.43 4.29
CA LYS A 70 -16.80 -5.44 3.33
C LYS A 70 -16.81 -5.94 1.89
N ILE A 71 -16.02 -6.95 1.58
CA ILE A 71 -15.81 -7.44 0.20
C ILE A 71 -16.31 -8.87 -0.02
N VAL A 72 -16.60 -9.62 1.05
CA VAL A 72 -17.13 -10.99 0.94
C VAL A 72 -18.42 -11.01 0.12
N LEU A 73 -18.60 -12.02 -0.72
CA LEU A 73 -19.71 -12.16 -1.66
C LEU A 73 -19.77 -11.07 -2.75
N THR A 74 -18.63 -10.48 -3.09
CA THR A 74 -18.48 -9.56 -4.22
C THR A 74 -17.35 -10.01 -5.14
N ASP A 75 -17.24 -9.46 -6.36
CA ASP A 75 -16.14 -9.75 -7.29
C ASP A 75 -14.75 -9.46 -6.69
N HIS A 76 -14.67 -8.61 -5.66
CA HIS A 76 -13.43 -8.33 -4.93
C HIS A 76 -12.94 -9.52 -4.09
N GLU A 77 -13.84 -10.41 -3.67
CA GLU A 77 -13.48 -11.66 -3.01
C GLU A 77 -12.62 -12.53 -3.93
N ASP A 78 -13.02 -12.67 -5.19
CA ASP A 78 -12.29 -13.48 -6.17
C ASP A 78 -10.90 -12.89 -6.46
N VAL A 79 -10.78 -11.57 -6.53
CA VAL A 79 -9.49 -10.88 -6.65
C VAL A 79 -8.56 -11.23 -5.49
N VAL A 80 -9.07 -11.27 -4.25
CA VAL A 80 -8.27 -11.70 -3.08
C VAL A 80 -7.86 -13.16 -3.20
N ARG A 81 -8.77 -14.03 -3.63
CA ARG A 81 -8.46 -15.46 -3.75
C ARG A 81 -7.42 -15.73 -4.82
N ASP A 82 -7.51 -15.06 -5.96
CA ASP A 82 -6.54 -15.17 -7.04
C ASP A 82 -5.18 -14.61 -6.65
N ALA A 83 -5.15 -13.50 -5.91
CA ALA A 83 -3.92 -12.95 -5.37
C ALA A 83 -3.21 -13.92 -4.41
N LEU A 84 -3.95 -14.58 -3.51
CA LEU A 84 -3.37 -15.53 -2.57
C LEU A 84 -2.84 -16.80 -3.25
N ARG A 85 -3.43 -17.21 -4.38
CA ARG A 85 -2.93 -18.31 -5.22
C ARG A 85 -1.57 -18.04 -5.86
N ILE A 86 -1.15 -16.78 -5.97
CA ILE A 86 0.18 -16.42 -6.50
C ILE A 86 1.30 -16.98 -5.61
N ILE A 87 1.09 -17.01 -4.29
CA ILE A 87 2.05 -17.56 -3.32
C ILE A 87 1.81 -19.04 -3.11
N THR A 88 0.55 -19.41 -2.93
CA THR A 88 0.13 -20.74 -2.48
C THR A 88 -0.91 -21.26 -3.47
N PRO A 89 -0.50 -21.91 -4.58
CA PRO A 89 -1.41 -22.36 -5.65
C PRO A 89 -2.54 -23.29 -5.16
N GLU A 90 -2.29 -24.05 -4.10
CA GLU A 90 -3.24 -24.92 -3.41
C GLU A 90 -4.28 -24.16 -2.58
N PHE A 91 -4.16 -22.83 -2.45
CA PHE A 91 -5.13 -22.00 -1.76
C PHE A 91 -6.49 -22.04 -2.46
N GLU A 92 -7.52 -22.45 -1.69
CA GLU A 92 -8.89 -22.46 -2.16
C GLU A 92 -9.68 -21.29 -1.61
N ASN A 93 -9.72 -21.11 -0.29
CA ASN A 93 -10.61 -20.13 0.34
C ASN A 93 -10.06 -19.61 1.68
N LEU A 94 -10.55 -18.45 2.11
CA LEU A 94 -10.23 -17.78 3.37
C LEU A 94 -11.53 -17.44 4.11
N THR A 95 -11.54 -17.60 5.43
CA THR A 95 -12.60 -17.07 6.28
C THR A 95 -12.05 -16.61 7.62
N PHE A 96 -12.73 -15.65 8.25
CA PHE A 96 -12.41 -15.17 9.58
C PHE A 96 -13.45 -15.65 10.58
N VAL A 97 -13.03 -16.54 11.49
CA VAL A 97 -13.90 -17.11 12.52
C VAL A 97 -13.69 -16.42 13.86
N ARG A 98 -14.73 -16.30 14.66
CA ARG A 98 -14.61 -15.78 16.02
C ARG A 98 -13.85 -16.77 16.90
N ASN A 99 -12.92 -16.26 17.68
CA ASN A 99 -12.26 -17.05 18.72
C ASN A 99 -13.21 -17.12 19.92
N ASP A 100 -13.72 -18.32 20.21
CA ASP A 100 -14.61 -18.54 21.33
C ASP A 100 -13.76 -18.78 22.60
N ASP A 101 -13.33 -17.70 23.23
CA ASP A 101 -12.59 -17.74 24.50
C ASP A 101 -13.56 -17.96 25.67
N GLY A 102 -14.22 -19.11 25.69
CA GLY A 102 -15.28 -19.44 26.65
C GLY A 102 -14.88 -19.53 28.13
N ASN A 103 -13.69 -19.06 28.56
CA ASN A 103 -13.27 -19.16 29.96
C ASN A 103 -12.14 -18.21 30.43
N LYS A 104 -11.85 -17.09 29.75
CA LYS A 104 -10.73 -16.19 30.16
C LYS A 104 -11.24 -14.93 30.88
N ASP A 105 -10.49 -14.50 31.90
CA ASP A 105 -10.78 -13.30 32.72
C ASP A 105 -11.05 -12.08 31.81
N PRO A 106 -12.17 -11.35 32.00
CA PRO A 106 -12.48 -10.12 31.26
C PRO A 106 -11.35 -9.07 31.24
N ARG A 107 -10.43 -9.10 32.22
CA ARG A 107 -9.24 -8.23 32.27
C ARG A 107 -8.14 -8.62 31.28
N GLN A 108 -8.11 -9.86 30.80
CA GLN A 108 -7.21 -10.34 29.73
C GLN A 108 -7.80 -10.13 28.32
N MET A 109 -9.08 -9.76 28.24
CA MET A 109 -9.86 -9.65 27.00
C MET A 109 -9.48 -8.43 26.13
N ARG A 110 -8.65 -7.50 26.62
CA ARG A 110 -8.20 -6.31 25.87
C ARG A 110 -7.04 -6.56 24.91
N LEU A 111 -6.40 -7.73 24.96
CA LEU A 111 -5.20 -8.06 24.18
C LEU A 111 -5.39 -9.25 23.22
N ILE A 112 -6.60 -9.82 23.13
CA ILE A 112 -6.85 -11.04 22.36
C ILE A 112 -7.53 -10.67 21.04
N PHE A 113 -6.95 -11.13 19.93
CA PHE A 113 -7.59 -11.08 18.61
C PHE A 113 -8.96 -11.78 18.68
N ARG A 114 -10.03 -11.05 18.37
CA ARG A 114 -11.40 -11.57 18.46
C ARG A 114 -11.71 -12.57 17.36
N ARG A 115 -11.00 -12.47 16.24
CA ARG A 115 -11.12 -13.37 15.09
C ARG A 115 -9.78 -14.01 14.74
N SER A 116 -9.86 -15.19 14.14
CA SER A 116 -8.73 -15.87 13.52
C SER A 116 -9.02 -16.14 12.05
N ALA A 117 -8.02 -15.92 11.21
CA ALA A 117 -8.05 -16.25 9.80
C ALA A 117 -7.80 -17.75 9.61
N LYS A 118 -8.72 -18.44 8.92
CA LYS A 118 -8.62 -19.85 8.54
C LYS A 118 -8.66 -19.98 7.03
N VAL A 119 -7.80 -20.83 6.50
CA VAL A 119 -7.66 -21.07 5.06
C VAL A 119 -7.96 -22.52 4.73
N LYS A 120 -8.65 -22.72 3.61
CA LYS A 120 -8.87 -24.02 2.99
C LYS A 120 -7.83 -24.20 1.89
N LEU A 121 -7.15 -25.34 1.91
CA LEU A 121 -6.22 -25.76 0.88
C LEU A 121 -6.76 -27.01 0.17
N SER A 122 -6.38 -27.22 -1.08
CA SER A 122 -6.80 -28.40 -1.85
C SER A 122 -6.14 -29.70 -1.38
N ASP A 123 -4.97 -29.60 -0.76
CA ASP A 123 -4.16 -30.73 -0.28
C ASP A 123 -4.39 -31.07 1.20
N SER A 124 -5.18 -30.26 1.92
CA SER A 124 -5.51 -30.47 3.33
C SER A 124 -7.00 -30.82 3.52
N PRO A 125 -7.33 -31.89 4.26
CA PRO A 125 -8.72 -32.25 4.52
C PRO A 125 -9.45 -31.27 5.45
N HIS A 126 -8.71 -30.44 6.19
CA HIS A 126 -9.28 -29.50 7.17
C HIS A 126 -8.68 -28.09 7.01
N PRO A 127 -9.47 -27.03 7.30
CA PRO A 127 -8.93 -25.67 7.28
C PRO A 127 -7.80 -25.49 8.29
N VAL A 128 -6.74 -24.81 7.88
CA VAL A 128 -5.58 -24.49 8.72
C VAL A 128 -5.58 -23.01 9.08
N PRO A 129 -4.92 -22.59 10.18
CA PRO A 129 -4.75 -21.18 10.48
C PRO A 129 -3.92 -20.48 9.38
N LEU A 130 -4.27 -19.26 8.98
CA LEU A 130 -3.50 -18.50 7.98
C LEU A 130 -2.02 -18.39 8.36
N ASN A 131 -1.74 -18.15 9.64
CA ASN A 131 -0.38 -17.99 10.17
C ASN A 131 0.49 -19.25 10.01
N SER A 132 -0.09 -20.43 9.78
CA SER A 132 0.70 -21.64 9.52
C SER A 132 1.29 -21.67 8.10
N LEU A 133 0.82 -20.81 7.19
CA LEU A 133 1.38 -20.67 5.84
C LEU A 133 2.58 -19.73 5.78
N GLY A 134 2.99 -19.17 6.92
CA GLY A 134 4.09 -18.23 7.03
C GLY A 134 3.68 -16.78 6.79
N ASP A 135 4.62 -15.88 7.08
CA ASP A 135 4.42 -14.44 7.10
C ASP A 135 4.10 -13.85 5.72
N GLY A 136 4.60 -14.45 4.65
CA GLY A 136 4.35 -13.98 3.28
C GLY A 136 2.88 -14.03 2.89
N MET A 137 2.16 -15.07 3.34
CA MET A 137 0.71 -15.19 3.11
C MET A 137 -0.08 -14.10 3.83
N LEU A 138 0.29 -13.82 5.09
CA LEU A 138 -0.31 -12.73 5.86
C LEU A 138 0.01 -11.37 5.23
N ARG A 139 1.24 -11.18 4.74
CA ARG A 139 1.67 -9.94 4.09
C ARG A 139 0.88 -9.68 2.81
N VAL A 140 0.73 -10.66 1.93
CA VAL A 140 -0.06 -10.49 0.70
C VAL A 140 -1.54 -10.28 1.01
N LEU A 141 -2.10 -10.98 2.00
CA LEU A 141 -3.48 -10.71 2.42
C LEU A 141 -3.66 -9.24 2.84
N GLN A 142 -2.71 -8.69 3.61
CA GLN A 142 -2.74 -7.27 4.00
C GLN A 142 -2.65 -6.34 2.80
N LEU A 143 -1.70 -6.59 1.90
CA LEU A 143 -1.52 -5.82 0.67
C LEU A 143 -2.84 -5.73 -0.08
N VAL A 144 -3.42 -6.87 -0.43
CA VAL A 144 -4.60 -6.96 -1.28
C VAL A 144 -5.84 -6.37 -0.62
N LEU A 145 -6.10 -6.69 0.66
CA LEU A 145 -7.26 -6.15 1.37
C LEU A 145 -7.21 -4.63 1.54
N LYS A 146 -6.02 -4.07 1.69
CA LYS A 146 -5.84 -2.62 1.89
C LYS A 146 -5.86 -1.82 0.59
N VAL A 147 -5.86 -2.46 -0.58
CA VAL A 147 -6.10 -1.78 -1.87
C VAL A 147 -7.54 -1.28 -1.97
N PHE A 148 -8.54 -2.09 -1.57
CA PHE A 148 -9.96 -1.72 -1.73
C PHE A 148 -10.36 -0.40 -1.05
N PRO A 149 -10.00 -0.12 0.22
CA PRO A 149 -10.29 1.17 0.85
C PRO A 149 -9.46 2.33 0.28
N ALA A 150 -8.43 2.06 -0.54
CA ALA A 150 -7.60 3.07 -1.21
C ALA A 150 -8.02 3.34 -2.67
N LYS A 151 -9.10 2.73 -3.15
CA LYS A 151 -9.62 2.93 -4.51
C LYS A 151 -9.77 4.43 -4.84
N GLY A 152 -9.19 4.89 -5.95
CA GLY A 152 -9.19 6.31 -6.35
C GLY A 152 -8.39 7.23 -5.42
N GLY A 153 -7.42 6.70 -4.66
CA GLY A 153 -6.89 7.33 -3.46
C GLY A 153 -5.38 7.19 -3.26
N PHE A 154 -4.96 6.81 -2.03
CA PHE A 154 -3.60 6.62 -1.55
C PHE A 154 -3.35 5.36 -0.64
N LEU A 155 -2.96 4.15 -1.08
CA LEU A 155 -2.36 3.03 -0.31
C LEU A 155 -0.82 3.15 -0.03
N LEU A 156 -0.44 3.75 1.09
CA LEU A 156 0.97 3.88 1.47
C LEU A 156 1.48 2.56 2.08
N ILE A 157 2.61 2.04 1.61
CA ILE A 157 3.15 0.74 2.05
C ILE A 157 4.55 0.95 2.61
N ASP A 158 4.73 0.67 3.89
CA ASP A 158 6.04 0.68 4.53
C ASP A 158 6.63 -0.73 4.54
N GLU A 159 7.93 -0.85 4.22
CA GLU A 159 8.68 -2.10 4.08
C GLU A 159 7.92 -3.18 3.31
N PHE A 160 7.62 -2.96 2.02
CA PHE A 160 6.79 -3.87 1.21
C PHE A 160 7.26 -5.32 1.30
N GLU A 161 8.57 -5.53 1.23
CA GLU A 161 9.22 -6.84 1.29
C GLU A 161 9.03 -7.59 2.60
N ASN A 162 8.61 -6.93 3.66
CA ASN A 162 8.68 -7.52 4.99
C ASN A 162 7.83 -8.81 5.05
N GLY A 163 8.49 -9.94 5.28
CA GLY A 163 7.87 -11.28 5.28
C GLY A 163 7.70 -11.91 3.89
N LEU A 164 8.05 -11.22 2.79
CA LEU A 164 8.01 -11.75 1.43
C LEU A 164 9.36 -12.32 1.01
N HIS A 165 9.38 -13.60 0.61
CA HIS A 165 10.53 -14.19 -0.04
C HIS A 165 10.81 -13.52 -1.40
N PHE A 166 12.08 -13.27 -1.73
CA PHE A 166 12.49 -12.54 -2.94
C PHE A 166 11.86 -13.09 -4.23
N SER A 167 11.70 -14.41 -4.32
CA SER A 167 11.11 -15.07 -5.51
C SER A 167 9.63 -14.75 -5.75
N VAL A 168 8.95 -14.15 -4.77
CA VAL A 168 7.52 -13.81 -4.86
C VAL A 168 7.31 -12.30 -5.03
N GLN A 169 8.27 -11.46 -4.67
CA GLN A 169 8.13 -10.01 -4.68
C GLN A 169 7.76 -9.44 -6.05
N GLU A 170 8.40 -9.90 -7.12
CA GLU A 170 8.07 -9.51 -8.49
C GLU A 170 6.59 -9.82 -8.84
N LYS A 171 6.10 -10.99 -8.44
CA LYS A 171 4.71 -11.39 -8.69
C LYS A 171 3.72 -10.55 -7.88
N VAL A 172 4.05 -10.22 -6.64
CA VAL A 172 3.23 -9.36 -5.78
C VAL A 172 3.20 -7.93 -6.31
N TRP A 173 4.32 -7.43 -6.84
CA TRP A 173 4.35 -6.15 -7.53
C TRP A 173 3.47 -6.13 -8.77
N ALA A 174 3.58 -7.15 -9.63
CA ALA A 174 2.75 -7.28 -10.81
C ALA A 174 1.25 -7.27 -10.46
N LEU A 175 0.88 -8.00 -9.40
CA LEU A 175 -0.47 -7.99 -8.84
C LEU A 175 -0.89 -6.60 -8.36
N LEU A 176 -0.06 -5.90 -7.58
CA LEU A 176 -0.40 -4.55 -7.10
C LEU A 176 -0.60 -3.58 -8.27
N PHE A 177 0.26 -3.63 -9.29
CA PHE A 177 0.07 -2.82 -10.49
C PHE A 177 -1.22 -3.18 -11.23
N GLU A 178 -1.56 -4.48 -11.33
CA GLU A 178 -2.81 -4.91 -11.96
C GLU A 178 -4.04 -4.40 -11.19
N MET A 179 -4.00 -4.50 -9.86
CA MET A 179 -5.07 -4.01 -9.00
C MET A 179 -5.18 -2.48 -9.05
N ALA A 180 -4.06 -1.75 -9.07
CA ALA A 180 -4.04 -0.30 -9.16
C ALA A 180 -4.69 0.21 -10.46
N GLN A 181 -4.48 -0.50 -11.57
CA GLN A 181 -5.14 -0.21 -12.84
C GLN A 181 -6.64 -0.52 -12.78
N LYS A 182 -7.02 -1.69 -12.27
CA LYS A 182 -8.45 -2.10 -12.17
C LYS A 182 -9.26 -1.23 -11.22
N LEU A 183 -8.62 -0.67 -10.19
CA LEU A 183 -9.27 0.11 -9.13
C LEU A 183 -9.07 1.62 -9.26
N ASP A 184 -8.69 2.06 -10.46
CA ASP A 184 -8.67 3.46 -10.88
C ASP A 184 -7.75 4.35 -10.02
N HIS A 185 -6.46 4.18 -10.27
CA HIS A 185 -5.32 5.01 -9.85
C HIS A 185 -5.08 5.12 -8.35
N PHE A 186 -4.00 4.44 -7.93
CA PHE A 186 -3.39 4.66 -6.64
C PHE A 186 -1.84 4.67 -6.71
N SER A 187 -1.19 5.69 -6.14
CA SER A 187 0.28 5.88 -6.06
C SER A 187 0.99 5.24 -4.86
N VAL A 188 1.54 4.03 -4.99
CA VAL A 188 2.33 3.35 -3.93
C VAL A 188 3.57 4.18 -3.57
N GLN A 189 3.83 4.38 -2.27
CA GLN A 189 5.07 4.97 -1.76
C GLN A 189 5.70 4.01 -0.77
N GLU A 190 7.00 3.75 -0.92
CA GLU A 190 7.74 2.76 -0.15
C GLU A 190 9.16 3.23 0.19
N LYS A 191 9.71 2.68 1.27
CA LYS A 191 11.13 2.71 1.61
C LYS A 191 11.74 1.33 1.31
N VAL A 192 12.63 1.28 0.33
CA VAL A 192 13.01 0.04 -0.38
C VAL A 192 14.50 -0.31 -0.17
N TRP A 193 14.82 -1.61 -0.18
CA TRP A 193 16.16 -2.23 -0.21
C TRP A 193 16.45 -2.79 -1.62
N ALA A 194 17.69 -3.23 -1.85
CA ALA A 194 18.21 -3.57 -3.19
C ALA A 194 17.31 -4.50 -4.02
N ASP A 195 16.97 -5.70 -3.53
CA ASP A 195 16.27 -6.69 -4.37
C ASP A 195 14.77 -6.37 -4.56
N CYS A 196 14.17 -5.57 -3.67
CA CYS A 196 12.81 -5.04 -3.91
C CYS A 196 12.82 -3.94 -4.98
N ILE A 197 13.88 -3.10 -5.05
CA ILE A 197 14.04 -2.15 -6.16
C ILE A 197 14.13 -2.90 -7.49
N GLU A 198 14.90 -4.00 -7.53
CA GLU A 198 15.02 -4.81 -8.74
C GLU A 198 13.66 -5.42 -9.14
N SER A 199 12.93 -6.00 -8.18
CA SER A 199 11.60 -6.59 -8.41
C SER A 199 10.58 -5.55 -8.86
N PHE A 200 10.58 -4.37 -8.25
CA PHE A 200 9.75 -3.22 -8.66
C PHE A 200 10.09 -2.77 -10.07
N ALA A 201 11.38 -2.58 -10.37
CA ALA A 201 11.84 -2.11 -11.67
C ALA A 201 11.46 -3.11 -12.78
N LYS A 202 11.64 -4.41 -12.56
CA LYS A 202 11.20 -5.45 -13.51
C LYS A 202 9.71 -5.37 -13.78
N ALA A 203 8.89 -5.28 -12.73
CA ALA A 203 7.44 -5.19 -12.86
C ALA A 203 6.99 -3.89 -13.55
N ALA A 204 7.62 -2.76 -13.26
CA ALA A 204 7.36 -1.47 -13.90
C ALA A 204 7.77 -1.49 -15.40
N ILE A 205 8.98 -1.96 -15.73
CA ILE A 205 9.46 -2.04 -17.13
C ILE A 205 8.59 -2.98 -17.97
N ALA A 206 8.08 -4.06 -17.37
CA ALA A 206 7.20 -5.00 -18.05
C ALA A 206 5.80 -4.41 -18.37
N ARG A 207 5.41 -3.33 -17.69
CA ARG A 207 4.07 -2.73 -17.71
C ARG A 207 4.12 -1.31 -18.29
N LYS A 208 3.89 -1.17 -19.60
CA LYS A 208 3.86 0.15 -20.28
C LYS A 208 2.56 0.94 -20.09
N ASP A 209 1.60 0.34 -19.41
CA ASP A 209 0.26 0.85 -19.16
C ASP A 209 0.14 1.60 -17.83
N VAL A 210 1.20 1.60 -17.01
CA VAL A 210 1.24 2.23 -15.69
C VAL A 210 2.61 2.86 -15.48
N ASP A 211 2.64 4.11 -15.01
CA ASP A 211 3.90 4.79 -14.70
C ASP A 211 4.53 4.23 -13.40
N GLY A 212 5.77 3.74 -13.50
CA GLY A 212 6.59 3.35 -12.36
C GLY A 212 7.69 4.37 -12.08
N VAL A 213 7.63 5.07 -10.94
CA VAL A 213 8.64 6.07 -10.55
C VAL A 213 9.26 5.71 -9.21
N LEU A 214 10.60 5.69 -9.16
CA LEU A 214 11.35 5.48 -7.92
C LEU A 214 11.99 6.80 -7.46
N PHE A 215 11.76 7.15 -6.20
CA PHE A 215 12.44 8.26 -5.54
C PHE A 215 13.50 7.74 -4.58
N ARG A 216 14.77 8.01 -4.86
CA ARG A 216 15.85 7.77 -3.89
C ARG A 216 16.10 9.03 -3.09
N VAL A 217 15.76 8.98 -1.81
CA VAL A 217 16.02 10.07 -0.87
C VAL A 217 17.32 9.79 -0.12
N GLY A 218 18.29 10.69 -0.24
CA GLY A 218 19.61 10.55 0.39
C GLY A 218 20.14 11.89 0.89
N ARG A 219 21.36 11.90 1.41
CA ARG A 219 22.08 13.14 1.72
C ARG A 219 23.09 13.45 0.62
N SER A 220 23.14 14.70 0.18
CA SER A 220 24.13 15.10 -0.82
C SER A 220 25.55 14.97 -0.27
N VAL A 221 26.43 14.44 -1.11
CA VAL A 221 27.88 14.37 -0.89
C VAL A 221 28.64 15.47 -1.64
N GLN A 222 27.96 16.23 -2.50
CA GLN A 222 28.57 17.34 -3.25
C GLN A 222 28.94 18.48 -2.29
N GLU A 223 30.05 19.15 -2.54
CA GLU A 223 30.54 20.23 -1.66
C GLU A 223 29.55 21.41 -1.55
N SER A 224 28.79 21.69 -2.60
CA SER A 224 27.85 22.83 -2.68
C SER A 224 26.62 22.70 -1.78
N ASN A 225 26.19 21.48 -1.44
CA ASN A 225 24.97 21.22 -0.67
C ASN A 225 25.14 20.01 0.28
N ARG A 226 26.37 19.77 0.74
CA ARG A 226 26.75 18.62 1.58
C ARG A 226 25.83 18.47 2.79
N GLY A 227 25.28 17.27 2.97
CA GLY A 227 24.41 16.93 4.08
C GLY A 227 22.94 17.33 3.93
N GLN A 228 22.57 18.10 2.90
CA GLN A 228 21.16 18.39 2.59
C GLN A 228 20.46 17.13 2.06
N VAL A 229 19.17 16.99 2.38
CA VAL A 229 18.32 15.93 1.83
C VAL A 229 18.07 16.21 0.36
N ILE A 230 18.40 15.25 -0.49
CA ILE A 230 18.16 15.28 -1.94
C ILE A 230 17.29 14.10 -2.33
N ALA A 231 16.41 14.31 -3.29
CA ALA A 231 15.64 13.24 -3.94
C ALA A 231 16.15 13.09 -5.38
N THR A 232 16.58 11.89 -5.75
CA THR A 232 16.85 11.51 -7.14
C THR A 232 15.62 10.78 -7.67
N VAL A 233 15.13 11.19 -8.84
CA VAL A 233 14.00 10.55 -9.51
C VAL A 233 14.55 9.58 -10.55
N PHE A 234 14.05 8.36 -10.54
CA PHE A 234 14.32 7.36 -11.57
C PHE A 234 12.99 7.02 -12.25
N ASP A 235 12.90 7.40 -13.52
CA ASP A 235 11.84 7.03 -14.45
C ASP A 235 12.15 5.67 -15.10
N GLU A 236 11.31 5.22 -16.04
CA GLU A 236 11.45 3.91 -16.69
C GLU A 236 12.82 3.70 -17.38
N ASP A 237 13.30 4.71 -18.10
CA ASP A 237 14.60 4.67 -18.77
C ASP A 237 15.74 4.58 -17.73
N ALA A 238 15.64 5.33 -16.63
CA ALA A 238 16.63 5.27 -15.56
C ALA A 238 16.56 3.95 -14.76
N LEU A 239 15.36 3.38 -14.54
CA LEU A 239 15.15 2.08 -13.90
C LEU A 239 15.76 0.94 -14.72
N TYR A 240 15.62 0.99 -16.05
CA TYR A 240 16.25 0.01 -16.95
C TYR A 240 17.78 0.03 -16.83
N ASN A 241 18.37 1.21 -16.72
CA ASN A 241 19.82 1.35 -16.57
C ASN A 241 20.34 0.85 -15.21
N ILE A 242 19.56 1.02 -14.13
CA ILE A 242 19.94 0.58 -12.77
C ILE A 242 19.82 -0.93 -12.61
N THR A 243 18.92 -1.60 -13.32
CA THR A 243 18.81 -3.06 -13.28
C THR A 243 19.89 -3.76 -14.12
N GLN A 244 20.39 -3.10 -15.18
CA GLN A 244 21.50 -3.59 -16.02
C GLN A 244 22.88 -3.34 -15.41
N ALA A 245 23.03 -2.20 -14.73
CA ALA A 245 24.21 -1.94 -13.94
C ALA A 245 24.06 -2.71 -12.63
N ASP A 246 24.91 -3.70 -12.38
CA ASP A 246 25.02 -4.46 -11.13
C ASP A 246 25.47 -3.52 -9.97
N VAL A 247 24.65 -2.52 -9.66
CA VAL A 247 24.93 -1.53 -8.63
C VAL A 247 24.71 -2.24 -7.31
N GLU A 248 25.80 -2.73 -6.72
CA GLU A 248 25.89 -3.03 -5.30
C GLU A 248 25.29 -1.85 -4.52
N VAL A 249 24.02 -1.98 -4.12
CA VAL A 249 23.38 -1.09 -3.17
C VAL A 249 23.88 -1.52 -1.79
N ARG A 250 25.02 -0.96 -1.37
CA ARG A 250 25.53 -1.05 0.01
C ARG A 250 25.16 0.20 0.80
#